data_AF-A0A847RZH1-F1
#
_entry.id   AF-A0A847RZH1-F1
#
_cell.length_a   1.000
_cell.length_b   1.000
_cell.length_c   1.000
_cell.angle_alpha   90.00
_cell.angle_beta   90.00
_cell.angle_gamma   90.00
#
_symmetry.space_group_name_H-M   'P 1'
#
loop_
_entity.id
_entity.type
_entity.pdbx_description
1 polymer ?
#
loop_
_entity_poly.entity_id
_entity_poly.type
_entity_poly.pdbx_seq_one_letter_code
_entity_poly.pdbx_strand_id
1 'polypeptide(L)'
;MLLASGTVYAQQPSLDKPERTVAGVCLCYTTLDDLEKAGNALQPVKVTEMEYPEKALRPDSSYEYGKGYITARYPGMIFQTERNSRYITKIRLTPDFKGKLPDGKAIDVRCLKAADVLRMYPELVNRWMWMSRPGSDYLILSNSLIQFYVKKDYSRKPLYPIDDAYYRKKPIAGIDLVYGCHPAESGLDLTASANYYVDSVLVPDLDRVFASGNISRVTTLTHSTDKILVGSKGAIFIETKKFVRHRYWNIFSLDEAYRKLVPSPDADSGVIYILRGKPLSHQPESSLAEVTAETFASLVILDKAALKKQYGIKSRKPGVVVKLKGDK
;
A
#
# COMPACT_ATOMS: atom_id res chain seq x y z
N MET A 1 -36.97 5.52 32.16
CA MET A 1 -36.97 6.64 31.21
C MET A 1 -36.25 6.15 29.96
N LEU A 2 -36.99 5.77 28.92
CA LEU A 2 -36.41 5.33 27.65
C LEU A 2 -35.75 6.54 26.96
N LEU A 3 -34.50 6.41 26.54
CA LEU A 3 -33.89 7.34 25.59
C LEU A 3 -33.79 6.62 24.25
N ALA A 4 -34.57 7.13 23.30
CA ALA A 4 -34.62 6.66 21.93
C ALA A 4 -33.31 7.01 21.20
N SER A 5 -32.67 6.00 20.59
CA SER A 5 -31.60 6.18 19.63
C SER A 5 -32.21 6.47 18.26
N GLY A 6 -32.20 7.74 17.87
CA GLY A 6 -32.51 8.17 16.50
C GLY A 6 -31.22 8.21 15.67
N THR A 7 -31.18 7.43 14.59
CA THR A 7 -30.09 7.48 13.61
C THR A 7 -30.27 8.73 12.75
N VAL A 8 -29.47 9.76 13.00
CA VAL A 8 -29.33 10.90 12.08
C VAL A 8 -28.35 10.47 11.00
N TYR A 9 -28.85 10.15 9.80
CA TYR A 9 -27.99 10.06 8.63
C TYR A 9 -27.48 11.47 8.33
N ALA A 10 -26.24 11.75 8.71
CA ALA A 10 -25.54 12.92 8.20
C ALA A 10 -25.48 12.78 6.67
N GLN A 11 -26.14 13.71 5.97
CA GLN A 11 -25.95 13.89 4.54
C GLN A 11 -24.45 14.07 4.29
N GLN A 12 -23.90 13.24 3.41
CA GLN A 12 -22.51 13.37 2.97
C GLN A 12 -22.31 14.80 2.45
N PRO A 13 -21.27 15.52 2.88
CA PRO A 13 -20.90 16.76 2.22
C PRO A 13 -20.58 16.43 0.76
N SER A 14 -21.13 17.22 -0.16
CA SER A 14 -20.87 17.10 -1.58
C SER A 14 -19.37 17.17 -1.84
N LEU A 15 -18.76 16.03 -2.18
CA LEU A 15 -17.40 15.97 -2.71
C LEU A 15 -17.40 16.71 -4.04
N ASP A 16 -16.87 17.94 -4.06
CA ASP A 16 -16.58 18.63 -5.30
C ASP A 16 -15.74 17.71 -6.20
N LYS A 17 -16.25 17.46 -7.40
CA LYS A 17 -15.77 16.46 -8.38
C LYS A 17 -14.45 16.75 -9.16
N PRO A 18 -13.79 17.93 -9.14
CA PRO A 18 -12.81 18.23 -10.20
C PRO A 18 -11.42 17.57 -10.04
N GLU A 19 -11.00 17.15 -8.84
CA GLU A 19 -9.58 16.81 -8.57
C GLU A 19 -9.06 15.50 -9.23
N ARG A 20 -9.91 14.71 -9.90
CA ARG A 20 -9.53 13.40 -10.50
C ARG A 20 -9.96 13.24 -11.95
N THR A 21 -10.22 14.35 -12.62
CA THR A 21 -10.76 14.35 -13.97
C THR A 21 -9.67 14.65 -15.00
N VAL A 22 -9.57 13.84 -16.05
CA VAL A 22 -8.73 14.09 -17.22
C VAL A 22 -9.57 13.98 -18.48
N ALA A 23 -9.54 14.99 -19.34
CA ALA A 23 -10.35 15.05 -20.56
C ALA A 23 -11.86 14.77 -20.35
N GLY A 24 -12.41 15.15 -19.18
CA GLY A 24 -13.81 14.90 -18.81
C GLY A 24 -14.10 13.47 -18.32
N VAL A 25 -13.09 12.59 -18.25
CA VAL A 25 -13.19 11.26 -17.64
C VAL A 25 -12.76 11.36 -16.19
N CYS A 26 -13.65 10.98 -15.27
CA CYS A 26 -13.42 11.07 -13.83
C CYS A 26 -13.13 9.68 -13.26
N LEU A 27 -11.93 9.48 -12.73
CA LEU A 27 -11.56 8.24 -12.05
C LEU A 27 -12.59 7.91 -10.96
N CYS A 28 -12.98 6.65 -10.87
CA CYS A 28 -13.93 6.10 -9.90
C CYS A 28 -15.39 6.50 -10.07
N TYR A 29 -15.70 7.33 -11.08
CA TYR A 29 -17.08 7.74 -11.38
C TYR A 29 -17.47 7.36 -12.80
N THR A 30 -16.58 7.58 -13.77
CA THR A 30 -16.84 7.18 -15.16
C THR A 30 -16.68 5.68 -15.31
N THR A 31 -17.65 5.04 -15.96
CA THR A 31 -17.61 3.63 -16.33
C THR A 31 -17.26 3.45 -17.80
N LEU A 32 -16.87 2.23 -18.20
CA LEU A 32 -16.77 1.87 -19.62
C LEU A 32 -18.11 2.06 -20.35
N ASP A 33 -19.24 1.82 -19.67
CA ASP A 33 -20.57 1.99 -20.25
C ASP A 33 -20.88 3.46 -20.55
N ASP A 34 -20.42 4.38 -19.70
CA ASP A 34 -20.56 5.82 -19.96
C ASP A 34 -19.75 6.24 -21.19
N LEU A 35 -18.57 5.67 -21.38
CA LEU A 35 -17.78 5.89 -22.58
C LEU A 35 -18.51 5.33 -23.81
N GLU A 36 -18.99 4.09 -23.77
CA GLU A 36 -19.73 3.47 -24.89
C GLU A 36 -21.00 4.26 -25.25
N LYS A 37 -21.79 4.68 -24.25
CA LYS A 37 -23.00 5.51 -24.44
C LYS A 37 -22.69 6.88 -25.04
N ALA A 38 -21.51 7.43 -24.78
CA ALA A 38 -21.05 8.66 -25.41
C ALA A 38 -20.60 8.46 -26.88
N GLY A 39 -20.82 7.28 -27.46
CA GLY A 39 -20.50 6.95 -28.85
C GLY A 39 -19.07 6.44 -29.04
N ASN A 40 -18.39 6.06 -27.96
CA ASN A 40 -17.02 5.57 -28.06
C ASN A 40 -16.99 4.07 -28.35
N ALA A 41 -16.49 3.69 -29.52
CA ALA A 41 -16.11 2.30 -29.77
C ALA A 41 -14.85 1.97 -28.95
N LEU A 42 -15.02 1.20 -27.88
CA LEU A 42 -13.92 0.74 -27.03
C LEU A 42 -13.25 -0.48 -27.67
N GLN A 43 -11.92 -0.48 -27.72
CA GLN A 43 -11.12 -1.60 -28.17
C GLN A 43 -10.24 -2.11 -27.01
N PRO A 44 -10.29 -3.41 -26.67
CA PRO A 44 -9.42 -3.96 -25.64
C PRO A 44 -7.96 -3.97 -26.13
N VAL A 45 -7.03 -3.69 -25.23
CA VAL A 45 -5.59 -3.69 -25.51
C VAL A 45 -4.82 -4.39 -24.40
N LYS A 46 -3.72 -5.06 -24.76
CA LYS A 46 -2.76 -5.56 -23.77
C LYS A 46 -1.98 -4.37 -23.20
N VAL A 47 -1.89 -4.32 -21.87
CA VAL A 47 -1.23 -3.24 -21.15
C VAL A 47 0.00 -3.76 -20.42
N THR A 48 1.20 -3.30 -20.79
CA THR A 48 2.40 -3.58 -20.00
C THR A 48 2.49 -2.58 -18.86
N GLU A 49 2.42 -3.05 -17.62
CA GLU A 49 2.51 -2.19 -16.45
C GLU A 49 3.94 -1.68 -16.22
N MET A 50 4.08 -0.37 -16.04
CA MET A 50 5.40 0.26 -15.89
C MET A 50 5.92 0.17 -14.45
N GLU A 51 5.04 0.06 -13.47
CA GLU A 51 5.39 0.02 -12.05
C GLU A 51 5.96 -1.35 -11.60
N TYR A 52 5.66 -2.46 -12.29
CA TYR A 52 6.09 -3.80 -11.88
C TYR A 52 6.58 -4.64 -13.07
N PRO A 53 7.32 -5.74 -12.84
CA PRO A 53 7.70 -6.66 -13.93
C PRO A 53 6.49 -7.29 -14.63
N GLU A 54 6.63 -7.61 -15.92
CA GLU A 54 5.57 -8.14 -16.80
C GLU A 54 4.90 -9.43 -16.25
N LYS A 55 5.60 -10.18 -15.40
CA LYS A 55 5.12 -11.46 -14.81
C LYS A 55 4.69 -11.36 -13.34
N ALA A 56 4.50 -10.16 -12.80
CA ALA A 56 4.05 -9.99 -11.41
C ALA A 56 2.58 -10.43 -11.27
N LEU A 57 2.33 -11.52 -10.52
CA LEU A 57 0.98 -11.90 -10.10
C LEU A 57 0.55 -11.03 -8.92
N ARG A 58 -0.54 -10.26 -9.06
CA ARG A 58 -1.16 -9.51 -7.95
C ARG A 58 -2.62 -9.94 -7.74
N PRO A 59 -2.96 -10.45 -6.54
CA PRO A 59 -4.34 -10.78 -6.18
C PRO A 59 -5.22 -9.56 -5.83
N ASP A 60 -4.61 -8.41 -5.50
CA ASP A 60 -5.27 -7.27 -4.85
C ASP A 60 -4.93 -5.95 -5.55
N SER A 61 -5.24 -5.84 -6.84
CA SER A 61 -4.98 -4.62 -7.61
C SER A 61 -6.26 -3.82 -7.80
N SER A 62 -6.17 -2.51 -7.53
CA SER A 62 -7.19 -1.50 -7.82
C SER A 62 -7.52 -1.34 -9.31
N TYR A 63 -6.98 -2.19 -10.19
CA TYR A 63 -7.27 -2.29 -11.62
C TYR A 63 -6.85 -3.67 -12.15
N GLU A 64 -7.41 -4.09 -13.28
CA GLU A 64 -7.14 -5.36 -13.95
C GLU A 64 -5.77 -5.29 -14.64
N TYR A 65 -4.86 -6.12 -14.16
CA TYR A 65 -3.49 -6.16 -14.64
C TYR A 65 -3.41 -6.66 -16.09
N GLY A 66 -2.61 -6.01 -16.92
CA GLY A 66 -2.33 -6.53 -18.27
C GLY A 66 -3.38 -6.18 -19.32
N LYS A 67 -4.50 -5.56 -18.92
CA LYS A 67 -5.65 -5.30 -19.78
C LYS A 67 -6.15 -3.88 -19.60
N GLY A 68 -6.53 -3.25 -20.71
CA GLY A 68 -7.15 -1.94 -20.74
C GLY A 68 -7.98 -1.75 -22.01
N TYR A 69 -8.53 -0.55 -22.16
CA TYR A 69 -9.41 -0.19 -23.25
C TYR A 69 -8.99 1.16 -23.85
N ILE A 70 -9.04 1.28 -25.17
CA ILE A 70 -8.74 2.52 -25.90
C ILE A 70 -9.93 2.92 -26.76
N THR A 71 -9.98 4.18 -27.17
CA THR A 71 -10.92 4.67 -28.18
C THR A 71 -10.37 5.87 -28.91
N ALA A 72 -10.78 6.07 -30.17
CA ALA A 72 -10.29 7.15 -31.01
C ALA A 72 -10.61 8.55 -30.46
N ARG A 73 -11.68 8.70 -29.66
CA ARG A 73 -12.07 9.98 -29.03
C ARG A 73 -11.07 10.47 -27.98
N TYR A 74 -10.32 9.56 -27.37
CA TYR A 74 -9.34 9.89 -26.33
C TYR A 74 -7.95 9.41 -26.75
N PRO A 75 -7.30 10.08 -27.73
CA PRO A 75 -5.97 9.70 -28.19
C PRO A 75 -4.96 9.67 -27.06
N GLY A 76 -4.19 8.59 -26.99
CA GLY A 76 -3.17 8.38 -25.98
C GLY A 76 -3.68 8.08 -24.57
N MET A 77 -4.97 7.78 -24.38
CA MET A 77 -5.52 7.33 -23.10
C MET A 77 -5.86 5.84 -23.15
N ILE A 78 -5.38 5.09 -22.16
CA ILE A 78 -5.77 3.70 -21.92
C ILE A 78 -6.51 3.63 -20.59
N PHE A 79 -7.74 3.13 -20.62
CA PHE A 79 -8.61 2.98 -19.45
C PHE A 79 -8.46 1.58 -18.86
N GLN A 80 -8.24 1.47 -17.55
CA GLN A 80 -8.25 0.20 -16.83
C GLN A 80 -9.29 0.23 -15.72
N THR A 81 -9.93 -0.91 -15.47
CA THR A 81 -11.01 -1.09 -14.48
C THR A 81 -10.63 -2.17 -13.49
N GLU A 82 -11.28 -2.26 -12.33
CA GLU A 82 -11.09 -3.41 -11.42
C GLU A 82 -11.66 -4.72 -12.00
N ARG A 83 -11.19 -5.87 -11.49
CA ARG A 83 -11.45 -7.23 -12.03
C ARG A 83 -12.94 -7.62 -12.10
N ASN A 84 -13.84 -6.95 -11.38
CA ASN A 84 -15.28 -7.19 -11.41
C ASN A 84 -16.08 -5.87 -11.45
N SER A 85 -15.47 -4.82 -11.99
CA SER A 85 -16.07 -3.49 -12.06
C SER A 85 -15.92 -2.92 -13.45
N ARG A 86 -16.86 -2.07 -13.85
CA ARG A 86 -16.75 -1.27 -15.07
C ARG A 86 -16.32 0.17 -14.79
N TYR A 87 -16.12 0.55 -13.52
CA TYR A 87 -15.55 1.85 -13.15
C TYR A 87 -14.10 1.94 -13.59
N ILE A 88 -13.75 3.07 -14.20
CA ILE A 88 -12.39 3.40 -14.59
C ILE A 88 -11.62 3.80 -13.33
N THR A 89 -10.66 2.98 -12.94
CA THR A 89 -9.90 3.14 -11.69
C THR A 89 -8.44 3.53 -11.92
N LYS A 90 -8.00 3.39 -13.18
CA LYS A 90 -6.70 3.85 -13.65
C LYS A 90 -6.79 4.33 -15.09
N ILE A 91 -6.07 5.40 -15.38
CA ILE A 91 -5.89 5.92 -16.73
C ILE A 91 -4.39 6.01 -16.99
N ARG A 92 -3.92 5.33 -18.03
CA ARG A 92 -2.57 5.52 -18.56
C ARG A 92 -2.60 6.54 -19.70
N LEU A 93 -1.77 7.57 -19.57
CA LEU A 93 -1.48 8.52 -20.63
C LEU A 93 -0.20 8.07 -21.34
N THR A 94 -0.30 7.81 -22.64
CA THR A 94 0.81 7.38 -23.51
C THR A 94 1.48 8.59 -24.15
N PRO A 95 2.60 8.42 -24.89
CA PRO A 95 3.21 9.50 -25.67
C PRO A 95 2.30 10.19 -26.69
N ASP A 96 1.12 9.64 -27.01
CA ASP A 96 0.16 10.27 -27.90
C ASP A 96 -0.81 11.21 -27.18
N PHE A 97 -0.78 11.26 -25.85
CA PHE A 97 -1.64 12.13 -25.07
C PHE A 97 -1.14 13.57 -25.05
N LYS A 98 -2.07 14.50 -25.30
CA LYS A 98 -1.88 15.94 -25.15
C LYS A 98 -3.14 16.55 -24.53
N GLY A 99 -2.99 17.24 -23.41
CA GLY A 99 -4.14 17.75 -22.67
C GLY A 99 -3.76 18.28 -21.29
N LYS A 100 -4.78 18.52 -20.45
CA LYS A 100 -4.58 18.94 -19.06
C LYS A 100 -4.61 17.73 -18.13
N LEU A 101 -3.69 17.70 -17.17
CA LEU A 101 -3.72 16.81 -16.01
C LEU A 101 -4.84 17.23 -15.03
N PRO A 102 -5.19 16.37 -14.04
CA PRO A 102 -6.25 16.68 -13.07
C PRO A 102 -6.01 17.96 -12.26
N ASP A 103 -4.77 18.36 -12.08
CA ASP A 103 -4.37 19.60 -11.41
C ASP A 103 -4.38 20.84 -12.34
N GLY A 104 -4.90 20.68 -13.57
CA GLY A 104 -5.03 21.73 -14.58
C GLY A 104 -3.78 21.98 -15.42
N LYS A 105 -2.63 21.35 -15.13
CA LYS A 105 -1.39 21.58 -15.88
C LYS A 105 -1.47 20.96 -17.28
N ALA A 106 -1.19 21.76 -18.30
CA ALA A 106 -1.17 21.30 -19.69
C ALA A 106 0.14 20.55 -20.00
N ILE A 107 0.03 19.40 -20.65
CA ILE A 107 1.15 18.54 -21.03
C ILE A 107 1.01 18.03 -22.46
N ASP A 108 2.15 17.70 -23.05
CA ASP A 108 2.30 16.94 -24.29
C ASP A 108 3.29 15.81 -23.97
N VAL A 109 2.79 14.59 -23.76
CA VAL A 109 3.62 13.50 -23.20
C VAL A 109 4.78 13.16 -24.13
N ARG A 110 4.59 13.30 -25.45
CA ARG A 110 5.62 13.06 -26.47
C ARG A 110 6.88 13.90 -26.26
N CYS A 111 6.69 15.14 -25.83
CA CYS A 111 7.75 16.14 -25.68
C CYS A 111 8.21 16.30 -24.23
N LEU A 112 7.51 15.68 -23.28
CA LEU A 112 7.72 15.86 -21.85
C LEU A 112 8.97 15.14 -21.38
N LYS A 113 9.92 15.87 -20.79
CA LYS A 113 11.10 15.30 -20.13
C LYS A 113 10.93 15.30 -18.62
N ALA A 114 11.70 14.47 -17.94
CA ALA A 114 11.70 14.45 -16.48
C ALA A 114 12.06 15.80 -15.85
N ALA A 115 12.97 16.57 -16.47
CA ALA A 115 13.28 17.94 -16.02
C ALA A 115 12.07 18.89 -16.09
N ASP A 116 11.17 18.71 -17.07
CA ASP A 116 9.93 19.49 -17.16
C ASP A 116 8.98 19.11 -16.03
N VAL A 117 8.84 17.82 -15.75
CA VAL A 117 8.04 17.31 -14.61
C VAL A 117 8.56 17.90 -13.30
N LEU A 118 9.85 17.84 -13.03
CA LEU A 118 10.42 18.36 -11.78
C LEU A 118 10.33 19.90 -11.66
N ARG A 119 10.19 20.62 -12.78
CA ARG A 119 9.90 22.06 -12.77
C ARG A 119 8.42 22.33 -12.48
N MET A 120 7.52 21.49 -13.02
CA MET A 120 6.08 21.56 -12.79
C MET A 120 5.69 21.15 -11.37
N TYR A 121 6.46 20.22 -10.79
CA TYR A 121 6.25 19.64 -9.47
C TYR A 121 7.55 19.69 -8.64
N PRO A 122 7.97 20.87 -8.17
CA PRO A 122 9.20 21.03 -7.40
C PRO A 122 9.25 20.17 -6.12
N GLU A 123 8.10 19.83 -5.55
CA GLU A 123 7.96 18.97 -4.37
C GLU A 123 8.45 17.53 -4.60
N LEU A 124 8.54 17.09 -5.86
CA LEU A 124 9.10 15.78 -6.20
C LEU A 124 10.64 15.76 -6.11
N VAL A 125 11.29 16.92 -6.00
CA VAL A 125 12.75 17.02 -5.87
C VAL A 125 13.15 16.71 -4.43
N ASN A 126 13.52 15.46 -4.17
CA ASN A 126 14.15 15.04 -2.92
C ASN A 126 15.26 14.01 -3.18
N ARG A 127 16.00 13.62 -2.12
CA ARG A 127 17.13 12.66 -2.20
C ARG A 127 16.74 11.29 -2.79
N TRP A 128 15.45 10.97 -2.85
CA TRP A 128 14.88 9.70 -3.26
C TRP A 128 13.92 9.81 -4.47
N MET A 129 13.99 10.91 -5.23
CA MET A 129 13.03 11.17 -6.32
C MET A 129 12.97 10.07 -7.37
N TRP A 130 14.09 9.36 -7.61
CA TRP A 130 14.17 8.27 -8.57
C TRP A 130 13.78 6.94 -7.93
N MET A 131 12.48 6.78 -7.66
CA MET A 131 11.95 5.53 -7.12
C MET A 131 11.89 4.45 -8.20
N SER A 132 12.03 3.19 -7.79
CA SER A 132 11.76 2.03 -8.65
C SER A 132 11.34 0.86 -7.80
N ARG A 133 10.33 0.11 -8.23
CA ARG A 133 10.07 -1.20 -7.64
C ARG A 133 11.10 -2.23 -8.10
N PRO A 134 11.38 -3.27 -7.29
CA PRO A 134 12.18 -4.40 -7.72
C PRO A 134 11.60 -5.02 -9.00
N GLY A 135 12.44 -5.16 -10.02
CA GLY A 135 12.07 -5.76 -11.31
C GLY A 135 11.28 -4.87 -12.28
N SER A 136 10.95 -3.62 -11.92
CA SER A 136 10.42 -2.65 -12.90
C SER A 136 11.53 -2.22 -13.86
N ASP A 137 11.18 -1.89 -15.11
CA ASP A 137 12.09 -1.27 -16.09
C ASP A 137 12.05 0.25 -16.08
N TYR A 138 11.36 0.85 -15.12
CA TYR A 138 11.12 2.29 -15.05
C TYR A 138 11.56 2.86 -13.70
N LEU A 139 12.05 4.10 -13.76
CA LEU A 139 12.10 5.01 -12.61
C LEU A 139 10.77 5.77 -12.55
N ILE A 140 10.36 6.13 -11.35
CA ILE A 140 9.05 6.71 -11.06
C ILE A 140 9.25 8.05 -10.37
N LEU A 141 8.66 9.11 -10.93
CA LEU A 141 8.44 10.39 -10.25
C LEU A 141 6.95 10.43 -9.93
N SER A 142 6.54 10.56 -8.67
CA SER A 142 5.12 10.44 -8.33
C SER A 142 4.69 11.25 -7.13
N ASN A 143 3.42 11.67 -7.15
CA ASN A 143 2.66 12.09 -5.97
C ASN A 143 1.52 11.09 -5.70
N SER A 144 0.54 11.46 -4.87
CA SER A 144 -0.57 10.59 -4.47
C SER A 144 -1.52 10.18 -5.61
N LEU A 145 -1.55 10.91 -6.73
CA LEU A 145 -2.49 10.70 -7.84
C LEU A 145 -1.78 10.36 -9.16
N ILE A 146 -0.63 10.98 -9.42
CA ILE A 146 0.05 10.98 -10.72
C ILE A 146 1.42 10.31 -10.59
N GLN A 147 1.69 9.34 -11.46
CA GLN A 147 2.98 8.67 -11.56
C GLN A 147 3.56 8.88 -12.97
N PHE A 148 4.74 9.47 -13.07
CA PHE A 148 5.47 9.67 -14.32
C PHE A 148 6.59 8.64 -14.42
N TYR A 149 6.67 7.93 -15.55
CA TYR A 149 7.65 6.86 -15.74
C TYR A 149 8.78 7.29 -16.66
N VAL A 150 10.02 7.01 -16.26
CA VAL A 150 11.22 7.18 -17.07
C VAL A 150 11.87 5.82 -17.27
N LYS A 151 12.04 5.38 -18.52
CA LYS A 151 12.62 4.06 -18.79
C LYS A 151 14.09 4.02 -18.36
N LYS A 152 14.46 2.96 -17.62
CA LYS A 152 15.84 2.72 -17.21
C LYS A 152 16.70 2.38 -18.41
N ASP A 153 17.94 2.85 -18.35
CA ASP A 153 18.95 2.54 -19.34
C ASP A 153 19.98 1.56 -18.76
N TYR A 154 19.75 0.27 -19.00
CA TYR A 154 20.64 -0.80 -18.54
C TYR A 154 21.97 -0.89 -19.29
N SER A 155 22.13 -0.14 -20.39
CA SER A 155 23.44 -0.03 -21.06
C SER A 155 24.43 0.78 -20.21
N ARG A 156 23.93 1.64 -19.32
CA ARG A 156 24.72 2.45 -18.42
C ARG A 156 25.01 1.70 -17.12
N LYS A 157 26.29 1.45 -16.84
CA LYS A 157 26.76 0.77 -15.62
C LYS A 157 27.71 1.67 -14.81
N PRO A 158 27.60 1.68 -13.47
CA PRO A 158 26.53 1.07 -12.69
C PRO A 158 25.21 1.84 -12.86
N LEU A 159 24.06 1.15 -12.75
CA LEU A 159 22.75 1.80 -12.78
C LEU A 159 22.53 2.65 -11.53
N TYR A 160 23.09 2.22 -10.40
CA TYR A 160 23.01 2.90 -9.11
C TYR A 160 24.42 3.36 -8.65
N PRO A 161 24.54 4.55 -8.05
CA PRO A 161 23.50 5.55 -7.83
C PRO A 161 22.96 6.12 -9.16
N ILE A 162 21.67 6.51 -9.17
CA ILE A 162 21.03 7.03 -10.38
C ILE A 162 21.71 8.35 -10.79
N ASP A 163 22.15 8.45 -12.04
CA ASP A 163 22.65 9.70 -12.62
C ASP A 163 21.49 10.66 -12.86
N ASP A 164 21.26 11.54 -11.90
CA ASP A 164 20.19 12.53 -11.93
C ASP A 164 20.27 13.46 -13.15
N ALA A 165 21.47 13.97 -13.48
CA ALA A 165 21.65 14.87 -14.63
C ALA A 165 21.34 14.18 -15.96
N TYR A 166 21.60 12.87 -16.05
CA TYR A 166 21.24 12.05 -17.19
C TYR A 166 19.72 11.83 -17.29
N TYR A 167 19.11 11.33 -16.21
CA TYR A 167 17.69 10.94 -16.25
C TYR A 167 16.74 12.14 -16.30
N ARG A 168 17.15 13.32 -15.82
CA ARG A 168 16.41 14.59 -16.07
C ARG A 168 16.19 14.89 -17.54
N LYS A 169 17.11 14.48 -18.42
CA LYS A 169 17.02 14.73 -19.86
C LYS A 169 16.19 13.68 -20.61
N LYS A 170 15.81 12.59 -19.94
CA LYS A 170 15.07 11.48 -20.55
C LYS A 170 13.59 11.83 -20.73
N PRO A 171 12.96 11.33 -21.80
CA PRO A 171 11.54 11.50 -22.01
C PRO A 171 10.72 10.70 -20.98
N ILE A 172 9.53 11.22 -20.67
CA ILE A 172 8.52 10.46 -19.95
C ILE A 172 7.95 9.39 -20.90
N ALA A 173 8.02 8.13 -20.49
CA ALA A 173 7.55 6.99 -21.27
C ALA A 173 6.04 6.79 -21.17
N GLY A 174 5.44 7.23 -20.07
CA GLY A 174 4.02 7.17 -19.81
C GLY A 174 3.69 7.81 -18.46
N ILE A 175 2.41 8.07 -18.23
CA ILE A 175 1.91 8.62 -16.98
C ILE A 175 0.73 7.76 -16.53
N ASP A 176 0.73 7.31 -15.29
CA ASP A 176 -0.45 6.68 -14.69
C ASP A 176 -1.15 7.65 -13.75
N LEU A 177 -2.45 7.79 -13.95
CA LEU A 177 -3.37 8.36 -12.97
C LEU A 177 -4.04 7.18 -12.27
N VAL A 178 -3.76 7.01 -10.98
CA VAL A 178 -4.29 5.89 -10.20
C VAL A 178 -5.04 6.44 -9.00
N TYR A 179 -6.26 5.97 -8.79
CA TYR A 179 -7.04 6.33 -7.61
C TYR A 179 -7.81 5.12 -7.07
N GLY A 180 -7.81 4.94 -5.75
CA GLY A 180 -8.61 3.91 -5.09
C GLY A 180 -10.09 4.29 -5.11
N CYS A 181 -10.93 3.53 -5.82
CA CYS A 181 -12.33 3.88 -6.04
C CYS A 181 -13.29 3.47 -4.92
N HIS A 182 -12.78 2.68 -4.00
CA HIS A 182 -13.44 2.46 -2.72
C HIS A 182 -13.13 3.65 -1.82
N PRO A 183 -14.09 4.19 -1.05
CA PRO A 183 -13.71 4.97 0.12
C PRO A 183 -12.71 4.09 0.84
N ALA A 184 -11.52 4.64 1.05
CA ALA A 184 -10.50 3.99 1.81
C ALA A 184 -11.16 3.30 3.01
N GLU A 185 -11.15 1.96 3.04
CA GLU A 185 -10.88 1.31 4.31
C GLU A 185 -9.46 1.76 4.69
N SER A 186 -9.35 3.01 5.17
CA SER A 186 -8.13 3.66 5.64
C SER A 186 -6.86 3.41 4.78
N GLY A 187 -6.89 3.74 3.50
CA GLY A 187 -5.69 3.94 2.68
C GLY A 187 -5.00 5.25 3.06
N LEU A 188 -3.94 5.14 3.85
CA LEU A 188 -3.26 6.20 4.58
C LEU A 188 -2.36 7.06 3.68
N ASP A 189 -2.66 8.36 3.59
CA ASP A 189 -1.76 9.39 3.06
C ASP A 189 -0.68 9.70 4.11
N LEU A 190 0.49 9.06 3.97
CA LEU A 190 1.62 9.09 4.92
C LEU A 190 2.50 10.37 4.83
N THR A 191 2.10 11.39 4.08
CA THR A 191 2.99 12.55 3.83
C THR A 191 2.41 13.92 4.16
N ALA A 192 1.19 13.99 4.70
CA ALA A 192 0.63 15.28 5.14
C ALA A 192 -0.15 15.19 6.46
N SER A 193 0.37 15.86 7.50
CA SER A 193 -0.36 16.34 8.70
C SER A 193 -0.91 15.33 9.72
N ALA A 194 -0.42 14.09 9.72
CA ALA A 194 -0.62 13.16 10.84
C ALA A 194 0.59 13.19 11.79
N ASN A 195 0.34 12.94 13.09
CA ASN A 195 1.41 12.66 14.04
C ASN A 195 1.81 11.18 13.93
N TYR A 196 3.11 10.91 13.83
CA TYR A 196 3.62 9.54 13.71
C TYR A 196 4.11 9.03 15.05
N TYR A 197 3.68 7.84 15.43
CA TYR A 197 4.14 7.14 16.62
C TYR A 197 4.82 5.85 16.21
N VAL A 198 6.11 5.71 16.47
CA VAL A 198 6.85 4.47 16.20
C VAL A 198 7.12 3.82 17.53
N ASP A 199 6.66 2.58 17.71
CA ASP A 199 6.80 1.84 18.96
C ASP A 199 6.29 2.64 20.17
N SER A 200 5.17 3.35 19.96
CA SER A 200 4.52 4.29 20.91
C SER A 200 5.24 5.63 21.16
N VAL A 201 6.31 5.94 20.43
CA VAL A 201 7.06 7.20 20.57
C VAL A 201 6.72 8.14 19.42
N LEU A 202 6.32 9.39 19.72
CA LEU A 202 6.09 10.41 18.70
C LEU A 202 7.39 10.69 17.94
N VAL A 203 7.36 10.57 16.61
CA VAL A 203 8.48 10.86 15.72
C VAL A 203 8.10 11.97 14.74
N PRO A 204 9.01 12.92 14.48
CA PRO A 204 8.76 14.00 13.54
C PRO A 204 8.94 13.59 12.07
N ASP A 205 9.62 12.47 11.81
CA ASP A 205 9.98 12.00 10.47
C ASP A 205 9.98 10.47 10.40
N LEU A 206 9.41 9.94 9.33
CA LEU A 206 9.22 8.52 9.05
C LEU A 206 10.32 7.89 8.19
N ASP A 207 11.18 8.71 7.56
CA ASP A 207 12.15 8.25 6.57
C ASP A 207 13.09 7.17 7.11
N ARG A 208 13.46 7.25 8.39
CA ARG A 208 14.33 6.26 9.06
C ARG A 208 13.64 4.93 9.35
N VAL A 209 12.31 4.92 9.44
CA VAL A 209 11.52 3.77 9.87
C VAL A 209 11.20 2.88 8.68
N PHE A 210 10.74 3.47 7.58
CA PHE A 210 10.38 2.73 6.36
C PHE A 210 11.61 2.15 5.63
N ALA A 211 12.76 2.84 5.69
CA ALA A 211 14.01 2.35 5.09
C ALA A 211 14.48 1.00 5.66
N SER A 212 14.03 0.62 6.86
CA SER A 212 14.50 -0.58 7.55
C SER A 212 13.78 -1.88 7.16
N GLY A 213 12.62 -1.81 6.50
CA GLY A 213 11.80 -3.00 6.21
C GLY A 213 11.30 -3.77 7.46
N ASN A 214 11.44 -3.17 8.64
CA ASN A 214 11.18 -3.80 9.94
C ASN A 214 9.80 -3.46 10.51
N ILE A 215 8.84 -3.08 9.67
CA ILE A 215 7.47 -2.76 10.10
C ILE A 215 6.67 -4.06 10.22
N SER A 216 5.92 -4.19 11.32
CA SER A 216 5.05 -5.32 11.62
C SER A 216 3.57 -4.96 11.52
N ARG A 217 3.19 -3.75 11.96
CA ARG A 217 1.81 -3.26 11.95
C ARG A 217 1.78 -1.75 11.79
N VAL A 218 0.77 -1.26 11.07
CA VAL A 218 0.42 0.15 11.00
C VAL A 218 -1.04 0.28 11.40
N THR A 219 -1.35 1.17 12.35
CA THR A 219 -2.70 1.45 12.83
C THR A 219 -2.96 2.94 12.71
N THR A 220 -4.19 3.30 12.35
CA THR A 220 -4.58 4.69 12.10
C THR A 220 -5.63 5.10 13.13
N LEU A 221 -5.44 6.28 13.70
CA LEU A 221 -6.38 6.89 14.63
C LEU A 221 -6.87 8.18 13.99
N THR A 222 -8.11 8.17 13.53
CA THR A 222 -8.73 9.30 12.82
C THR A 222 -9.51 10.25 13.74
N HIS A 223 -9.67 9.88 15.01
CA HIS A 223 -10.44 10.65 16.00
C HIS A 223 -9.55 10.98 17.20
N SER A 224 -9.67 12.21 17.72
CA SER A 224 -8.91 12.64 18.89
C SER A 224 -9.35 11.91 20.14
N THR A 225 -8.40 11.55 21.00
CA THR A 225 -8.65 11.05 22.35
C THR A 225 -7.86 11.91 23.32
N ASP A 226 -8.33 12.05 24.57
CA ASP A 226 -7.70 12.90 25.58
C ASP A 226 -6.24 12.52 25.93
N LYS A 227 -5.74 11.38 25.41
CA LYS A 227 -4.44 10.78 25.75
C LYS A 227 -3.42 10.79 24.60
N ILE A 228 -3.82 11.13 23.38
CA ILE A 228 -2.97 11.04 22.18
C ILE A 228 -2.96 12.39 21.46
N LEU A 229 -1.78 12.89 21.11
CA LEU A 229 -1.67 14.08 20.27
C LEU A 229 -2.03 13.68 18.83
N VAL A 230 -3.13 14.22 18.33
CA VAL A 230 -3.64 13.92 17.00
C VAL A 230 -3.38 15.12 16.09
N GLY A 231 -2.70 14.90 14.96
CA GLY A 231 -2.52 15.93 13.94
C GLY A 231 -3.84 16.24 13.23
N SER A 232 -3.88 17.26 12.37
CA SER A 232 -5.11 17.62 11.66
C SER A 232 -5.64 16.53 10.73
N LYS A 233 -4.83 15.50 10.40
CA LYS A 233 -5.26 14.29 9.68
C LYS A 233 -5.20 12.99 10.49
N GLY A 234 -5.05 13.07 11.82
CA GLY A 234 -5.02 11.89 12.67
C GLY A 234 -3.67 11.60 13.32
N ALA A 235 -3.56 10.41 13.92
CA ALA A 235 -2.31 9.83 14.41
C ALA A 235 -2.08 8.46 13.77
N ILE A 236 -0.82 8.16 13.46
CA ILE A 236 -0.41 6.92 12.77
C ILE A 236 0.55 6.19 13.69
N PHE A 237 0.16 5.00 14.11
CA PHE A 237 0.95 4.12 14.97
C PHE A 237 1.62 3.05 14.13
N ILE A 238 2.94 3.01 14.18
CA ILE A 238 3.79 2.05 13.49
C ILE A 238 4.46 1.19 14.56
N GLU A 239 4.30 -0.12 14.45
CA GLU A 239 4.97 -1.07 15.32
C GLU A 239 6.04 -1.82 14.53
N THR A 240 7.26 -1.80 15.04
CA THR A 240 8.37 -2.56 14.47
C THR A 240 8.26 -4.03 14.83
N LYS A 241 8.86 -4.91 14.02
CA LYS A 241 8.97 -6.36 14.30
C LYS A 241 9.60 -6.60 15.66
N LYS A 242 10.62 -5.83 16.02
CA LYS A 242 11.29 -5.92 17.33
C LYS A 242 10.31 -5.58 18.45
N PHE A 243 9.57 -4.47 18.33
CA PHE A 243 8.60 -4.08 19.34
C PHE A 243 7.49 -5.11 19.51
N VAL A 244 6.91 -5.60 18.42
CA VAL A 244 5.88 -6.66 18.47
C VAL A 244 6.43 -7.94 19.11
N ARG A 245 7.65 -8.34 18.76
CA ARG A 245 8.33 -9.51 19.35
C ARG A 245 8.50 -9.37 20.86
N HIS A 246 8.98 -8.22 21.30
CA HIS A 246 9.08 -7.93 22.73
C HIS A 246 7.71 -7.95 23.42
N ARG A 247 6.66 -7.40 22.78
CA ARG A 247 5.30 -7.39 23.35
C ARG A 247 4.76 -8.79 23.56
N TYR A 248 4.70 -9.63 22.52
CA TYR A 248 4.14 -10.97 22.70
C TYR A 248 5.03 -11.83 23.59
N TRP A 249 6.36 -11.65 23.57
CA TRP A 249 7.26 -12.36 24.47
C TRP A 249 6.98 -12.00 25.94
N ASN A 250 6.76 -10.72 26.26
CA ASN A 250 6.38 -10.30 27.63
C ASN A 250 5.08 -10.95 28.10
N ILE A 251 4.11 -11.15 27.19
CA ILE A 251 2.84 -11.81 27.50
C ILE A 251 3.05 -13.33 27.68
N PHE A 252 3.73 -13.98 26.73
CA PHE A 252 3.90 -15.43 26.71
C PHE A 252 4.86 -15.93 27.80
N SER A 253 5.87 -15.14 28.16
CA SER A 253 6.85 -15.49 29.20
C SER A 253 6.29 -15.52 30.62
N LEU A 254 5.03 -15.11 30.81
CA LEU A 254 4.28 -15.39 32.04
C LEU A 254 4.03 -16.88 32.24
N ASP A 255 3.99 -17.66 31.16
CA ASP A 255 4.00 -19.12 31.21
C ASP A 255 5.44 -19.63 31.39
N GLU A 256 5.68 -20.37 32.47
CA GLU A 256 7.01 -20.85 32.84
C GLU A 256 7.60 -21.81 31.79
N ALA A 257 6.78 -22.69 31.22
CA ALA A 257 7.23 -23.65 30.22
C ALA A 257 7.60 -22.94 28.92
N TYR A 258 6.86 -21.89 28.55
CA TYR A 258 7.20 -21.06 27.40
C TYR A 258 8.50 -20.29 27.65
N ARG A 259 8.64 -19.67 28.83
CA ARG A 259 9.86 -18.91 29.19
C ARG A 259 11.11 -19.78 29.20
N LYS A 260 11.00 -21.05 29.60
CA LYS A 260 12.11 -22.02 29.50
C LYS A 260 12.49 -22.32 28.05
N LEU A 261 11.51 -22.35 27.15
CA LEU A 261 11.71 -22.66 25.74
C LEU A 261 12.19 -21.44 24.92
N VAL A 262 11.72 -20.25 25.26
CA VAL A 262 12.02 -18.98 24.62
C VAL A 262 12.49 -17.98 25.70
N PRO A 263 13.75 -18.07 26.16
CA PRO A 263 14.26 -17.32 27.32
C PRO A 263 14.42 -15.82 27.07
N SER A 264 14.42 -15.39 25.82
CA SER A 264 14.50 -13.99 25.41
C SER A 264 13.65 -13.78 24.15
N PRO A 265 13.22 -12.54 23.86
CA PRO A 265 12.43 -12.25 22.66
C PRO A 265 13.14 -12.70 21.38
N ASP A 266 14.46 -12.60 21.29
CA ASP A 266 15.21 -13.01 20.09
C ASP A 266 15.45 -14.53 19.97
N ALA A 267 15.04 -15.33 20.96
CA ALA A 267 15.19 -16.79 20.96
C ALA A 267 14.01 -17.54 20.32
N ASP A 268 13.01 -16.83 19.81
CA ASP A 268 11.75 -17.42 19.30
C ASP A 268 11.90 -18.18 17.98
N SER A 269 13.03 -18.01 17.28
CA SER A 269 13.38 -18.80 16.11
C SER A 269 13.42 -20.32 16.39
N GLY A 270 13.51 -20.72 17.67
CA GLY A 270 13.49 -22.11 18.14
C GLY A 270 12.10 -22.77 18.13
N VAL A 271 11.01 -22.03 17.92
CA VAL A 271 9.63 -22.55 17.99
C VAL A 271 8.86 -22.33 16.69
N ILE A 272 7.68 -22.94 16.60
CA ILE A 272 6.68 -22.66 15.56
C ILE A 272 5.43 -22.14 16.23
N TYR A 273 5.06 -20.89 15.97
CA TYR A 273 3.78 -20.36 16.46
C TYR A 273 2.63 -20.88 15.61
N ILE A 274 1.49 -21.10 16.26
CA ILE A 274 0.23 -21.46 15.62
C ILE A 274 -0.83 -20.50 16.14
N LEU A 275 -1.50 -19.80 15.22
CA LEU A 275 -2.54 -18.84 15.55
C LEU A 275 -3.76 -19.15 14.69
N ARG A 276 -4.94 -19.28 15.31
CA ARG A 276 -6.20 -19.68 14.66
C ARG A 276 -6.04 -20.91 13.76
N GLY A 277 -5.35 -21.92 14.28
CA GLY A 277 -5.08 -23.19 13.61
C GLY A 277 -4.06 -23.13 12.46
N LYS A 278 -3.45 -21.97 12.18
CA LYS A 278 -2.48 -21.80 11.09
C LYS A 278 -1.06 -21.68 11.64
N PRO A 279 -0.10 -22.51 11.17
CA PRO A 279 1.30 -22.36 11.55
C PRO A 279 1.92 -21.11 10.91
N LEU A 280 2.69 -20.38 11.72
CA LEU A 280 3.40 -19.17 11.33
C LEU A 280 4.87 -19.52 11.07
N SER A 281 5.22 -19.82 9.82
CA SER A 281 6.55 -20.30 9.45
C SER A 281 7.51 -19.21 8.98
N HIS A 282 7.02 -18.01 8.69
CA HIS A 282 7.83 -16.87 8.28
C HIS A 282 7.29 -15.56 8.89
N GLN A 283 8.14 -14.84 9.61
CA GLN A 283 7.84 -13.53 10.20
C GLN A 283 6.57 -13.54 11.09
N PRO A 284 6.58 -14.31 12.20
CA PRO A 284 5.41 -14.47 13.05
C PRO A 284 4.91 -13.14 13.64
N GLU A 285 5.76 -12.10 13.68
CA GLU A 285 5.46 -10.79 14.25
C GLU A 285 4.25 -10.16 13.56
N SER A 286 4.12 -10.30 12.24
CA SER A 286 3.00 -9.68 11.51
C SER A 286 1.66 -10.26 11.94
N SER A 287 1.58 -11.57 12.15
CA SER A 287 0.37 -12.25 12.63
C SER A 287 0.18 -12.07 14.14
N LEU A 288 1.25 -12.14 14.92
CA LEU A 288 1.21 -11.98 16.38
C LEU A 288 1.06 -10.51 16.81
N ALA A 289 1.08 -9.54 15.89
CA ALA A 289 0.79 -8.14 16.19
C ALA A 289 -0.63 -7.91 16.72
N GLU A 290 -1.56 -8.85 16.50
CA GLU A 290 -2.90 -8.82 17.10
C GLU A 290 -2.93 -9.27 18.58
N VAL A 291 -1.84 -9.89 19.07
CA VAL A 291 -1.70 -10.33 20.46
C VAL A 291 -1.34 -9.15 21.35
N THR A 292 -2.27 -8.80 22.24
CA THR A 292 -2.12 -7.80 23.30
C THR A 292 -2.57 -8.39 24.62
N ALA A 293 -2.36 -7.68 25.74
CA ALA A 293 -2.84 -8.13 27.05
C ALA A 293 -4.38 -8.29 27.09
N GLU A 294 -5.07 -7.50 26.27
CA GLU A 294 -6.53 -7.51 26.15
C GLU A 294 -7.01 -8.69 25.29
N THR A 295 -6.31 -9.02 24.20
CA THR A 295 -6.75 -10.06 23.25
C THR A 295 -6.22 -11.45 23.59
N PHE A 296 -5.11 -11.58 24.31
CA PHE A 296 -4.53 -12.87 24.67
C PHE A 296 -5.42 -13.63 25.67
N ALA A 297 -5.68 -14.92 25.39
CA ALA A 297 -6.40 -15.80 26.31
C ALA A 297 -5.49 -16.84 26.96
N SER A 298 -4.76 -17.61 26.15
CA SER A 298 -3.83 -18.63 26.65
C SER A 298 -2.84 -19.07 25.57
N LEU A 299 -1.83 -19.82 25.98
CA LEU A 299 -0.95 -20.55 25.07
C LEU A 299 -0.87 -22.02 25.45
N VAL A 300 -0.56 -22.88 24.49
CA VAL A 300 -0.31 -24.32 24.70
C VAL A 300 0.95 -24.70 23.94
N ILE A 301 1.88 -25.35 24.65
CA ILE A 301 3.11 -25.87 24.04
C ILE A 301 2.86 -27.28 23.54
N LEU A 302 3.14 -27.51 22.27
CA LEU A 302 3.04 -28.81 21.63
C LEU A 302 4.43 -29.38 21.41
N ASP A 303 4.61 -30.63 21.82
CA ASP A 303 5.78 -31.41 21.41
C ASP A 303 5.70 -31.77 19.91
N LYS A 304 6.76 -32.41 19.42
CA LYS A 304 6.90 -32.78 18.02
C LYS A 304 5.83 -33.79 17.55
N ALA A 305 5.42 -34.70 18.44
CA ALA A 305 4.44 -35.73 18.11
C ALA A 305 3.04 -35.11 17.99
N ALA A 306 2.66 -34.24 18.93
CA ALA A 306 1.41 -33.50 18.91
C ALA A 306 1.35 -32.54 17.72
N LEU A 307 2.45 -31.84 17.41
CA LEU A 307 2.53 -30.92 16.27
C LEU A 307 2.31 -31.64 14.93
N LYS A 308 2.94 -32.81 14.75
CA LYS A 308 2.74 -33.65 13.57
C LYS A 308 1.32 -34.20 13.50
N LYS A 309 0.77 -34.66 14.62
CA LYS A 309 -0.58 -35.25 14.69
C LYS A 309 -1.68 -34.24 14.39
N GLN A 310 -1.59 -33.04 14.95
CA GLN A 310 -2.65 -32.03 14.86
C GLN A 310 -2.53 -31.16 13.59
N TYR A 311 -1.31 -30.85 13.15
CA TYR A 311 -1.08 -29.89 12.07
C TYR A 311 -0.32 -30.45 10.86
N GLY A 312 0.08 -31.73 10.90
CA GLY A 312 0.84 -32.35 9.81
C GLY A 312 2.29 -31.84 9.67
N ILE A 313 2.77 -31.04 10.62
CA ILE A 313 4.07 -30.36 10.52
C ILE A 313 5.19 -31.31 10.96
N LYS A 314 6.11 -31.61 10.04
CA LYS A 314 7.31 -32.43 10.29
C LYS A 314 8.50 -31.57 10.69
N SER A 315 8.39 -30.84 11.80
CA SER A 315 9.45 -29.98 12.33
C SER A 315 10.19 -30.63 13.50
N ARG A 316 11.47 -30.27 13.66
CA ARG A 316 12.24 -30.59 14.88
C ARG A 316 11.97 -29.61 16.02
N LYS A 317 11.28 -28.50 15.75
CA LYS A 317 10.92 -27.45 16.70
C LYS A 317 9.59 -27.77 17.39
N PRO A 318 9.43 -27.46 18.68
CA PRO A 318 8.12 -27.50 19.34
C PRO A 318 7.17 -26.42 18.79
N GLY A 319 5.88 -26.63 18.97
CA GLY A 319 4.83 -25.69 18.60
C GLY A 319 4.35 -24.86 19.78
N VAL A 320 3.94 -23.62 19.53
CA VAL A 320 3.28 -22.75 20.50
C VAL A 320 1.95 -22.32 19.91
N VAL A 321 0.87 -22.94 20.38
CA VAL A 321 -0.50 -22.58 20.00
C VAL A 321 -0.93 -21.39 20.82
N VAL A 322 -1.24 -20.28 20.16
CA VAL A 322 -1.72 -19.05 20.79
C VAL A 322 -3.23 -18.97 20.60
N LYS A 323 -3.97 -18.77 21.69
CA LYS A 323 -5.42 -18.57 21.68
C LYS A 323 -5.75 -17.13 22.07
N LEU A 324 -6.61 -16.51 21.28
CA LEU A 324 -7.15 -15.18 21.57
C LEU A 324 -8.52 -15.29 22.23
N LYS A 325 -8.91 -14.27 23.00
CA LYS A 325 -10.26 -14.17 23.55
C LYS A 325 -11.26 -14.09 22.41
N GLY A 326 -12.29 -14.93 22.46
CA GLY A 326 -13.31 -15.00 21.42
C GLY A 326 -12.98 -15.94 20.25
N ASP A 327 -11.81 -16.58 20.22
CA ASP A 327 -11.60 -17.73 19.34
C ASP A 327 -12.56 -18.86 19.74
N LYS A 328 -13.28 -19.42 18.76
CA LYS A 328 -14.14 -20.60 18.95
C LYS A 328 -13.33 -21.89 18.91
#